data_AF-A0A1Q7WQA7-F1
#
_entry.id   AF-A0A1Q7WQA7-F1
#
_cell.length_a   1.000
_cell.length_b   1.000
_cell.length_c   1.000
_cell.angle_alpha   90.00
_cell.angle_beta   90.00
_cell.angle_gamma   90.00
#
_symmetry.space_group_name_H-M   'P 1'
#
loop_
_entity.id
_entity.type
_entity.pdbx_description
1 polymer ?
#
loop_
_entity_poly.entity_id
_entity_poly.type
_entity_poly.pdbx_seq_one_letter_code
_entity_poly.pdbx_strand_id
1 'polypeptide(L)'
;MMAVFCLLAFESLGVCEEILSSRQFGKVLSRHFKPGDRAIVVGDFETANSLNFYAPLLLEVYQGKAAVLEWGLRFSDTPSSIVSTRDLQMSWKSSQRVFLLCPNDRVSTLPVARSYVVLRSGGRTLLCNQPL
;
A
#
# COMPACT_ATOMS: atom_id res chain seq x y z
N MET A 1 -32.32 10.76 21.45
CA MET A 1 -31.11 10.03 21.91
C MET A 1 -30.60 9.06 20.83
N MET A 2 -31.42 8.13 20.32
CA MET A 2 -31.01 7.16 19.28
C MET A 2 -30.51 7.81 17.97
N ALA A 3 -31.24 8.79 17.43
CA ALA A 3 -30.83 9.45 16.17
C ALA A 3 -29.47 10.17 16.26
N VAL A 4 -29.20 10.80 17.41
CA VAL A 4 -27.92 11.46 17.70
C VAL A 4 -26.81 10.41 17.78
N PHE A 5 -27.06 9.28 18.44
CA PHE A 5 -26.11 8.17 18.47
C PHE A 5 -25.82 7.63 17.06
N CYS A 6 -26.84 7.40 16.24
CA CYS A 6 -26.65 6.90 14.87
C CYS A 6 -25.82 7.87 14.01
N LEU A 7 -26.05 9.17 14.13
CA LEU A 7 -25.24 10.19 13.46
C LEU A 7 -23.77 10.14 13.89
N LEU A 8 -23.51 10.13 15.20
CA LEU A 8 -22.14 10.07 15.72
C LEU A 8 -21.42 8.76 15.37
N ALA A 9 -22.15 7.64 15.38
CA ALA A 9 -21.62 6.34 14.96
C ALA A 9 -21.28 6.35 13.46
N PHE A 10 -22.13 6.94 12.62
CA PHE A 10 -21.88 7.08 11.19
C PHE A 10 -20.63 7.93 10.90
N GLU A 11 -20.51 9.08 11.57
CA GLU A 11 -19.32 9.94 11.47
C GLU A 11 -18.04 9.21 11.93
N SER A 12 -18.12 8.49 13.05
CA SER A 12 -17.00 7.69 13.57
C SER A 12 -16.56 6.62 12.57
N LEU A 13 -17.50 5.94 11.90
CA LEU A 13 -17.19 4.95 10.87
C LEU A 13 -16.43 5.58 9.71
N GLY A 14 -16.81 6.79 9.26
CA GLY A 14 -16.12 7.52 8.21
C GLY A 14 -14.67 7.86 8.57
N VAL A 15 -14.44 8.39 9.78
CA VAL A 15 -13.09 8.70 10.26
C VAL A 15 -12.25 7.44 10.44
N CYS A 16 -12.82 6.38 11.02
CA CYS A 16 -12.14 5.12 11.22
C CYS A 16 -11.82 4.41 9.90
N GLU A 17 -12.63 4.58 8.85
CA GLU A 17 -12.41 3.93 7.56
C GLU A 17 -11.07 4.32 6.94
N GLU A 18 -10.69 5.60 6.97
CA GLU A 18 -9.42 6.05 6.38
C GLU A 18 -8.18 5.48 7.11
N ILE A 19 -8.31 5.26 8.41
CA ILE A 19 -7.24 4.79 9.29
C ILE A 19 -7.14 3.26 9.27
N LEU A 20 -8.27 2.57 9.44
CA LEU A 20 -8.32 1.12 9.61
C LEU A 20 -8.38 0.35 8.28
N SER A 21 -8.88 0.99 7.21
CA SER A 21 -9.07 0.35 5.91
C SER A 21 -8.12 0.91 4.87
N SER A 22 -7.69 0.05 3.94
CA SER A 22 -6.97 0.46 2.73
C SER A 22 -7.91 0.60 1.53
N ARG A 23 -9.22 0.74 1.76
CA ARG A 23 -10.25 0.76 0.70
C ARG A 23 -10.04 1.83 -0.35
N GLN A 24 -9.77 3.07 0.03
CA GLN A 24 -9.59 4.16 -0.94
C GLN A 24 -8.38 3.87 -1.85
N PHE A 25 -7.26 3.43 -1.27
CA PHE A 25 -6.07 3.01 -2.02
C PHE A 25 -6.36 1.82 -2.92
N GLY A 26 -7.04 0.80 -2.42
CA GLY A 26 -7.38 -0.39 -3.18
C GLY A 26 -8.33 -0.10 -4.34
N LYS A 27 -9.33 0.78 -4.15
CA LYS A 27 -10.22 1.25 -5.24
C LYS A 27 -9.47 2.03 -6.31
N VAL A 28 -8.45 2.80 -5.95
CA VAL A 28 -7.62 3.51 -6.93
C VAL A 28 -6.74 2.50 -7.68
N LEU A 29 -6.08 1.59 -6.96
CA LEU A 29 -5.28 0.54 -7.60
C LEU A 29 -6.13 -0.34 -8.50
N SER A 30 -7.32 -0.78 -8.12
CA SER A 30 -8.16 -1.62 -9.00
C SER A 30 -8.55 -0.96 -10.32
N ARG A 31 -8.55 0.38 -10.40
CA ARG A 31 -8.80 1.12 -11.65
C ARG A 31 -7.56 1.28 -12.52
N HIS A 32 -6.39 1.48 -11.91
CA HIS A 32 -5.16 1.84 -12.63
C HIS A 32 -4.17 0.70 -12.79
N PHE A 33 -4.19 -0.29 -11.89
CA PHE A 33 -3.27 -1.41 -11.84
C PHE A 33 -3.51 -2.37 -13.01
N LYS A 34 -2.43 -2.76 -13.69
CA LYS A 34 -2.43 -3.64 -14.85
C LYS A 34 -1.50 -4.83 -14.61
N PRO A 35 -1.67 -5.94 -15.35
CA PRO A 35 -0.71 -7.03 -15.34
C PRO A 35 0.71 -6.52 -15.63
N GLY A 36 1.66 -6.90 -14.78
CA GLY A 36 3.06 -6.46 -14.85
C GLY A 36 3.40 -5.26 -13.97
N ASP A 37 2.41 -4.54 -13.43
CA ASP A 37 2.66 -3.54 -12.39
C ASP A 37 3.11 -4.20 -11.07
N ARG A 38 3.78 -3.43 -10.22
CA ARG A 38 4.13 -3.84 -8.85
C ARG A 38 3.43 -2.96 -7.83
N ALA A 39 3.02 -3.55 -6.72
CA ALA A 39 2.46 -2.85 -5.57
C ALA A 39 3.30 -3.17 -4.33
N ILE A 40 3.84 -2.11 -3.73
CA ILE A 40 4.75 -2.19 -2.59
C ILE A 40 4.15 -1.41 -1.42
N VAL A 41 4.24 -1.94 -0.21
CA VAL A 41 3.96 -1.21 1.03
C VAL A 41 5.25 -0.97 1.81
N VAL A 42 5.37 0.20 2.42
CA VAL A 42 6.45 0.54 3.36
C VAL A 42 5.99 0.26 4.78
N GLY A 43 6.78 -0.51 5.53
CA GLY A 43 6.37 -1.00 6.85
C GLY A 43 5.78 -2.40 6.72
N ASP A 44 4.86 -2.77 7.60
CA ASP A 44 4.42 -4.16 7.72
C ASP A 44 3.26 -4.50 6.78
N PHE A 45 3.21 -5.74 6.29
CA PHE A 45 2.12 -6.23 5.42
C PHE A 45 0.74 -6.00 6.07
N GLU A 46 0.67 -6.21 7.38
CA GLU A 46 -0.52 -6.13 8.22
C GLU A 46 -1.16 -4.73 8.18
N THR A 47 -0.37 -3.69 7.95
CA THR A 47 -0.85 -2.29 7.88
C THR A 47 -1.52 -1.94 6.55
N ALA A 48 -1.37 -2.80 5.54
CA ALA A 48 -2.00 -2.69 4.22
C ALA A 48 -2.70 -3.99 3.79
N ASN A 49 -2.99 -4.89 4.73
CA ASN A 49 -3.54 -6.22 4.44
C ASN A 49 -4.93 -6.19 3.80
N SER A 50 -5.70 -5.11 3.95
CA SER A 50 -6.99 -4.94 3.28
C SER A 50 -6.85 -4.41 1.84
N LEU A 51 -5.65 -4.05 1.39
CA LEU A 51 -5.44 -3.52 0.05
C LEU A 51 -5.71 -4.57 -1.03
N ASN A 52 -5.21 -5.79 -0.82
CA ASN A 52 -5.39 -6.93 -1.73
C ASN A 52 -6.84 -7.44 -1.79
N PHE A 53 -7.68 -7.10 -0.79
CA PHE A 53 -9.11 -7.37 -0.80
C PHE A 53 -9.85 -6.46 -1.79
N TYR A 54 -9.44 -5.19 -1.91
CA TYR A 54 -10.08 -4.21 -2.79
C TYR A 54 -9.44 -4.11 -4.19
N ALA A 55 -8.23 -4.63 -4.35
CA ALA A 55 -7.55 -4.80 -5.63
C ALA A 55 -6.87 -6.19 -5.66
N PRO A 56 -7.17 -7.07 -6.63
CA PRO A 56 -6.57 -8.39 -6.70
C PRO A 56 -5.13 -8.30 -7.22
N LEU A 57 -4.21 -7.92 -6.33
CA LEU A 57 -2.78 -7.75 -6.61
C LEU A 57 -1.92 -8.49 -5.59
N LEU A 58 -0.70 -8.82 -5.99
CA LEU A 58 0.33 -9.28 -5.06
C LEU A 58 0.94 -8.05 -4.38
N LEU A 59 0.82 -7.98 -3.05
CA LEU A 59 1.40 -6.92 -2.26
C LEU A 59 2.78 -7.34 -1.76
N GLU A 60 3.78 -6.52 -2.07
CA GLU A 60 5.15 -6.68 -1.62
C GLU A 60 5.47 -5.69 -0.49
N VAL A 61 6.48 -5.98 0.33
CA VAL A 61 6.79 -5.30 1.58
C VAL A 61 8.23 -4.78 1.51
N TYR A 62 8.39 -3.46 1.55
CA TYR A 62 9.69 -2.79 1.55
C TYR A 62 10.22 -2.61 2.98
N GLN A 63 11.39 -3.20 3.25
CA GLN A 63 12.09 -3.11 4.56
C GLN A 63 11.24 -3.43 5.80
N GLY A 64 10.09 -4.05 5.59
CA GLY A 64 9.14 -4.34 6.66
C GLY A 64 9.24 -5.77 7.14
N LYS A 65 8.44 -6.05 8.17
CA LYS A 65 8.15 -7.43 8.53
C LYS A 65 6.85 -7.83 7.84
N ALA A 66 6.74 -9.13 7.62
CA ALA A 66 5.48 -9.74 7.27
C ALA A 66 5.33 -10.91 8.24
N ALA A 67 5.10 -10.60 9.51
CA ALA A 67 5.10 -11.62 10.57
C ALA A 67 4.03 -12.68 10.28
N VAL A 68 2.87 -12.26 9.78
CA VAL A 68 1.81 -13.17 9.33
C VAL A 68 2.21 -14.01 8.11
N LEU A 69 3.18 -13.56 7.30
CA LEU A 69 3.68 -14.27 6.12
C LEU A 69 4.96 -15.08 6.41
N GLU A 70 5.57 -14.92 7.59
CA GLU A 70 6.93 -15.41 7.86
C GLU A 70 7.07 -16.91 7.62
N TRP A 71 6.07 -17.69 8.03
CA TRP A 71 6.09 -19.13 7.84
C TRP A 71 5.98 -19.53 6.37
N GLY A 72 5.12 -18.84 5.61
CA GLY A 72 4.96 -19.06 4.17
C GLY A 72 6.22 -18.68 3.40
N LEU A 73 6.91 -17.61 3.79
CA LEU A 73 8.14 -17.15 3.13
C LEU A 73 9.33 -18.12 3.25
N ARG A 74 9.21 -19.21 4.01
CA ARG A 74 10.22 -20.27 4.13
C ARG A 74 10.21 -21.25 2.96
N PHE A 75 9.13 -21.31 2.18
CA PHE A 75 9.06 -22.20 1.02
C PHE A 75 9.73 -21.58 -0.21
N SER A 76 10.52 -22.37 -0.92
CA SER A 76 11.34 -21.93 -2.06
C SER A 76 10.53 -21.46 -3.27
N ASP A 77 9.26 -21.87 -3.37
CA ASP A 77 8.33 -21.51 -4.43
C ASP A 77 7.49 -20.26 -4.09
N THR A 78 7.67 -19.68 -2.90
CA THR A 78 6.92 -18.48 -2.51
C THR A 78 7.37 -17.27 -3.32
N PRO A 79 6.45 -16.49 -3.91
CA PRO A 79 6.79 -15.24 -4.56
C PRO A 79 7.57 -14.33 -3.60
N SER A 80 8.67 -13.73 -4.05
CA SER A 80 9.45 -12.80 -3.22
C SER A 80 8.60 -11.57 -2.88
N SER A 81 7.97 -11.59 -1.70
CA SER A 81 7.15 -10.49 -1.23
C SER A 81 7.95 -9.48 -0.41
N ILE A 82 9.25 -9.69 -0.18
CA ILE A 82 10.11 -8.77 0.58
C ILE A 82 11.03 -8.04 -0.40
N VAL A 83 10.96 -6.72 -0.40
CA VAL A 83 11.70 -5.85 -1.32
C VAL A 83 12.86 -5.21 -0.59
N SER A 84 14.08 -5.38 -1.12
CA SER A 84 15.26 -4.69 -0.62
C SER A 84 15.33 -3.24 -1.12
N THR A 85 16.15 -2.40 -0.48
CA THR A 85 16.45 -1.03 -0.98
C THR A 85 16.94 -1.03 -2.42
N ARG A 86 17.79 -2.01 -2.76
CA ARG A 86 18.33 -2.13 -4.11
C ARG A 86 17.23 -2.46 -5.11
N ASP A 87 16.35 -3.41 -4.79
CA ASP A 87 15.26 -3.82 -5.69
C ASP A 87 14.23 -2.71 -5.87
N LEU A 88 13.92 -1.98 -4.80
CA LEU A 88 13.07 -0.80 -4.87
C LEU A 88 13.69 0.25 -5.80
N GLN A 89 14.95 0.60 -5.60
CA GLN A 89 15.64 1.60 -6.44
C GLN A 89 15.69 1.19 -7.92
N MET A 90 15.99 -0.07 -8.20
CA MET A 90 16.07 -0.61 -9.55
C MET A 90 14.71 -0.60 -10.24
N SER A 91 13.67 -1.12 -9.57
CA SER A 91 12.31 -1.14 -10.11
C SER A 91 11.75 0.27 -10.31
N TRP A 92 11.99 1.18 -9.37
CA TRP A 92 11.50 2.56 -9.46
C TRP A 92 12.07 3.32 -10.66
N LYS A 93 13.35 3.08 -11.01
CA LYS A 93 14.01 3.70 -12.18
C LYS A 93 13.67 3.03 -13.51
N SER A 94 13.03 1.86 -13.49
CA SER A 94 12.71 1.10 -14.69
C SER A 94 11.45 1.62 -15.40
N SER A 95 11.18 1.09 -16.59
CA SER A 95 9.91 1.31 -17.31
C SER A 95 8.74 0.50 -16.73
N GLN A 96 8.99 -0.40 -15.76
CA GLN A 96 7.92 -1.08 -15.03
C GLN A 96 7.23 -0.08 -14.11
N ARG A 97 5.89 -0.08 -14.12
CA ARG A 97 5.12 0.79 -13.25
C ARG A 97 5.03 0.19 -11.85
N VAL A 98 5.42 0.99 -10.87
CA VAL A 98 5.48 0.61 -9.46
C VAL A 98 4.62 1.57 -8.67
N PHE A 99 3.69 1.02 -7.91
CA PHE A 99 2.91 1.70 -6.89
C PHE A 99 3.51 1.43 -5.52
N LEU A 100 3.65 2.47 -4.70
CA LEU A 100 4.18 2.34 -3.36
C LEU A 100 3.31 3.10 -2.35
N LEU A 101 2.77 2.38 -1.37
CA LEU A 101 1.99 2.93 -0.27
C LEU A 101 2.91 3.14 0.93
N CYS A 102 3.00 4.37 1.41
CA CYS A 102 3.92 4.75 2.49
C CYS A 102 3.24 5.63 3.55
N PRO A 103 3.54 5.46 4.84
CA PRO A 103 3.26 6.47 5.86
C PRO A 103 3.84 7.84 5.49
N ASN A 104 3.07 8.91 5.69
CA ASN A 104 3.42 10.26 5.23
C ASN A 104 4.75 10.77 5.79
N ASP A 105 5.04 10.44 7.05
CA ASP A 105 6.26 10.80 7.78
C ASP A 105 7.52 10.10 7.21
N ARG A 106 7.34 8.99 6.48
CA ARG A 106 8.43 8.23 5.87
C ARG A 106 8.64 8.52 4.40
N VAL A 107 7.74 9.25 3.73
CA VAL A 107 7.83 9.53 2.29
C VAL A 107 9.16 10.19 1.90
N SER A 108 9.64 11.14 2.71
CA SER A 108 10.91 11.86 2.46
C SER A 108 12.16 10.99 2.63
N THR A 109 12.04 9.85 3.32
CA THR A 109 13.15 8.92 3.59
C THR A 109 13.31 7.86 2.50
N LEU A 110 12.36 7.77 1.58
CA LEU A 110 12.35 6.72 0.57
C LEU A 110 13.50 6.91 -0.43
N PRO A 111 14.20 5.83 -0.81
CA PRO A 111 15.31 5.89 -1.76
C PRO A 111 14.81 5.95 -3.22
N VAL A 112 13.71 6.67 -3.47
CA VAL A 112 13.04 6.73 -4.76
C VAL A 112 13.32 8.06 -5.45
N ALA A 113 13.36 8.04 -6.78
CA ALA A 113 13.58 9.24 -7.58
C ALA A 113 12.26 10.02 -7.74
N ARG A 114 12.08 10.69 -8.88
CA ARG A 114 10.83 11.38 -9.22
C ARG A 114 9.63 10.46 -8.97
N SER A 115 8.68 10.97 -8.21
CA SER A 115 7.50 10.22 -7.76
C SER A 115 6.26 11.07 -7.96
N TYR A 116 5.17 10.44 -8.37
CA TYR A 116 3.87 11.07 -8.58
C TYR A 116 2.94 10.65 -7.46
N VAL A 117 2.34 11.63 -6.77
CA VAL A 117 1.35 11.36 -5.73
C VAL A 117 0.03 10.98 -6.40
N VAL A 118 -0.44 9.77 -6.13
CA VAL A 118 -1.69 9.23 -6.66
C VAL A 118 -2.85 9.57 -5.73
N LEU A 119 -2.66 9.34 -4.42
CA LEU A 119 -3.66 9.59 -3.39
C LEU A 119 -2.97 9.85 -2.04
N ARG A 120 -3.55 10.73 -1.22
CA ARG A 120 -3.24 10.88 0.20
C ARG A 120 -4.51 10.64 1.02
N SER A 121 -4.43 9.78 2.03
CA SER A 121 -5.58 9.46 2.90
C SER A 121 -5.09 8.78 4.18
N GLY A 122 -5.74 9.03 5.32
CA GLY A 122 -5.45 8.31 6.57
C GLY A 122 -3.97 8.29 6.98
N GLY A 123 -3.25 9.39 6.83
CA GLY A 123 -1.82 9.48 7.18
C GLY A 123 -0.86 8.73 6.25
N ARG A 124 -1.34 8.22 5.11
CA ARG A 124 -0.55 7.49 4.12
C ARG A 124 -0.63 8.16 2.74
N THR A 125 0.41 7.95 1.95
CA THR A 125 0.52 8.41 0.56
C THR A 125 0.77 7.24 -0.36
N LEU A 126 -0.04 7.13 -1.41
CA LEU A 126 0.21 6.25 -2.54
C LEU A 126 1.00 7.01 -3.61
N LEU A 127 2.18 6.50 -3.93
CA LEU A 127 3.09 7.02 -4.93
C LEU A 127 3.11 6.12 -6.16
N CYS A 128 3.43 6.70 -7.32
CA CYS A 128 3.77 5.97 -8.54
C CYS A 128 5.09 6.50 -9.13
N ASN A 129 5.89 5.64 -9.73
CA ASN A 129 7.10 6.07 -10.44
C ASN A 129 6.82 6.69 -11.82
N GLN A 130 5.59 6.60 -12.31
CA GLN A 130 5.14 7.09 -13.60
C GLN A 130 3.87 7.95 -13.47
N PRO A 131 3.61 8.88 -14.40
CA PRO A 131 2.32 9.57 -14.46
C PRO A 131 1.19 8.58 -14.77
N LEU A 132 0.03 8.77 -14.14
CA LEU A 132 -1.17 7.93 -14.33
C LEU A 132 -2.06 8.39 -15.48
#